data_AF-A0A1Y1L2N7-F1
#
_entry.id   AF-A0A1Y1L2N7-F1
#
_cell.length_a   1.000
_cell.length_b   1.000
_cell.length_c   1.000
_cell.angle_alpha   90.00
_cell.angle_beta   90.00
_cell.angle_gamma   90.00
#
_symmetry.space_group_name_H-M   'P 1'
#
loop_
_entity.id
_entity.type
_entity.pdbx_description
1 polymer ?
#
loop_
_entity_poly.entity_id
_entity_poly.type
_entity_poly.pdbx_seq_one_letter_code
_entity_poly.pdbx_strand_id
1 'polypeptide(L)'
;NLFSHSLIETPGIDIQSSPSSSTVGNVYSRKNGDKCNLAPVIDKNVLDCLDTVSECSQSSVGSTVINMPSDSERELKIQCEMMKKTIEVLTNKLKVKNAQIYRLKKKARCLSISRTSFVNVLLKNKSTAVKSFVKMQVHHKKRSKWTTDEKDLALSLYYRSPSGYQFMLKKLHFVLPSIRTIQFWLNIDKLRTGLQTTLVKKIAQKATCMTEMEKYCVVMFDEIILKKELQYNQGEDMIEGYVDLGSLGRQAKIATTGSVFMIRGLFHNWKIPLCYYASNGPIPGATLSKLIK
;
A
#
# COMPACT_ATOMS: atom_id res chain seq x y z
N ASN A 1 25.67 -4.58 -12.02
CA ASN A 1 26.27 -5.05 -10.75
C ASN A 1 25.25 -5.24 -9.63
N LEU A 2 24.25 -6.09 -9.84
CA LEU A 2 23.19 -6.39 -8.87
C LEU A 2 22.92 -7.90 -8.86
N PHE A 3 23.93 -8.73 -8.56
CA PHE A 3 23.72 -10.14 -8.22
C PHE A 3 24.93 -10.65 -7.41
N SER A 4 24.99 -10.27 -6.14
CA SER A 4 25.81 -10.95 -5.14
C SER A 4 25.02 -10.99 -3.82
N HIS A 5 24.24 -12.06 -3.63
CA HIS A 5 23.62 -12.38 -2.36
C HIS A 5 24.41 -13.49 -1.67
N SER A 6 24.92 -13.17 -0.49
CA SER A 6 25.31 -14.10 0.56
C SER A 6 24.07 -14.41 1.43
N LEU A 7 23.84 -15.69 1.68
CA LEU A 7 22.84 -16.20 2.61
C LEU A 7 23.31 -15.93 4.05
N ILE A 8 22.44 -15.38 4.90
CA ILE A 8 22.63 -15.33 6.35
C ILE A 8 21.38 -15.94 6.97
N GLU A 9 21.57 -17.06 7.66
CA GLU A 9 20.59 -17.76 8.48
C GLU A 9 20.29 -16.97 9.76
N THR A 10 19.04 -16.99 10.23
CA THR A 10 18.69 -16.66 11.63
C THR A 10 17.65 -17.65 12.15
N PRO A 11 17.66 -17.98 13.46
CA PRO A 11 16.90 -19.08 14.03
C PRO A 11 15.48 -18.68 14.47
N GLY A 12 14.63 -19.71 14.60
CA GLY A 12 13.19 -19.63 14.84
C GLY A 12 12.77 -19.06 16.19
N ILE A 13 11.55 -18.51 16.21
CA ILE A 13 10.82 -18.14 17.43
C ILE A 13 9.41 -18.74 17.31
N ASP A 14 9.08 -19.54 18.33
CA ASP A 14 7.82 -20.24 18.53
C ASP A 14 6.63 -19.29 18.69
N ILE A 15 5.48 -19.67 18.11
CA ILE A 15 4.18 -19.02 18.32
C ILE A 15 3.27 -20.01 19.06
N GLN A 16 2.97 -19.72 20.32
CA GLN A 16 1.88 -20.37 21.05
C GLN A 16 0.53 -19.70 20.74
N SER A 17 -0.50 -20.54 20.65
CA SER A 17 -1.90 -20.31 20.30
C SER A 17 -2.76 -19.98 21.53
N SER A 18 -3.73 -19.05 21.47
CA SER A 18 -5.21 -19.26 21.43
C SER A 18 -5.91 -18.25 22.39
N PRO A 19 -7.25 -18.05 22.46
CA PRO A 19 -8.35 -18.19 21.47
C PRO A 19 -9.37 -17.00 21.42
N SER A 20 -10.24 -17.11 20.41
CA SER A 20 -11.55 -16.49 20.05
C SER A 20 -12.41 -15.63 21.01
N SER A 21 -13.09 -14.61 20.43
CA SER A 21 -14.56 -14.44 20.54
C SER A 21 -15.18 -13.45 19.52
N SER A 22 -16.22 -13.95 18.82
CA SER A 22 -17.47 -13.31 18.33
C SER A 22 -17.47 -12.09 17.38
N THR A 23 -17.67 -12.41 16.11
CA THR A 23 -18.67 -11.94 15.14
C THR A 23 -19.59 -10.74 15.51
N VAL A 24 -19.48 -9.64 14.75
CA VAL A 24 -20.62 -8.91 14.17
C VAL A 24 -20.20 -8.42 12.78
N GLY A 25 -20.87 -8.91 11.74
CA GLY A 25 -20.63 -8.50 10.36
C GLY A 25 -21.16 -7.10 10.08
N ASN A 26 -20.43 -6.32 9.28
CA ASN A 26 -21.02 -5.24 8.53
C ASN A 26 -20.38 -5.11 7.14
N VAL A 27 -21.25 -5.23 6.15
CA VAL A 27 -21.02 -5.11 4.72
C VAL A 27 -20.64 -3.68 4.39
N TYR A 28 -19.41 -3.43 3.93
CA TYR A 28 -19.03 -2.14 3.35
C TYR A 28 -19.14 -2.18 1.83
N SER A 29 -20.26 -1.66 1.34
CA SER A 29 -20.43 -1.28 -0.07
C SER A 29 -19.50 -0.13 -0.44
N ARG A 30 -18.82 -0.30 -1.58
CA ARG A 30 -18.11 0.73 -2.34
C ARG A 30 -19.00 1.96 -2.53
N LYS A 31 -18.50 3.16 -2.23
CA LYS A 31 -18.94 4.37 -2.90
C LYS A 31 -17.76 5.22 -3.34
N ASN A 32 -17.88 5.62 -4.60
CA ASN A 32 -16.95 6.39 -5.40
C ASN A 32 -16.61 7.72 -4.75
N GLY A 33 -15.35 8.14 -4.92
CA GLY A 33 -14.92 9.48 -4.62
C GLY A 33 -15.31 10.42 -5.75
N ASP A 34 -16.33 11.22 -5.52
CA ASP A 34 -16.58 12.43 -6.29
C ASP A 34 -15.92 13.63 -5.60
N LYS A 35 -15.08 14.31 -6.37
CA LYS A 35 -14.49 15.59 -6.04
C LYS A 35 -15.60 16.64 -6.04
N CYS A 36 -16.17 16.97 -4.89
CA CYS A 36 -16.99 18.16 -4.76
C CYS A 36 -16.10 19.35 -4.35
N ASN A 37 -15.84 20.22 -5.32
CA ASN A 37 -15.41 21.59 -5.07
C ASN A 37 -16.51 22.31 -4.26
N LEU A 38 -16.33 22.45 -2.95
CA LEU A 38 -17.16 23.38 -2.17
C LEU A 38 -16.61 24.80 -2.37
N ALA A 39 -17.10 25.48 -3.40
CA ALA A 39 -17.40 26.90 -3.28
C ALA A 39 -18.46 27.07 -2.16
N PRO A 40 -18.47 28.17 -1.40
CA PRO A 40 -19.51 28.38 -0.40
C PRO A 40 -20.82 28.67 -1.15
N VAL A 41 -21.65 27.64 -1.32
CA VAL A 41 -23.07 27.84 -1.61
C VAL A 41 -23.66 28.40 -0.33
N ILE A 42 -23.80 29.72 -0.29
CA ILE A 42 -24.70 30.38 0.64
C ILE A 42 -26.09 29.95 0.19
N ASP A 43 -26.67 28.98 0.88
CA ASP A 43 -28.06 28.61 0.67
C ASP A 43 -28.90 29.81 1.15
N LYS A 44 -29.43 30.56 0.19
CA LYS A 44 -30.28 31.74 0.43
C LYS A 44 -31.66 31.39 0.99
N ASN A 45 -31.94 30.11 1.25
CA ASN A 45 -33.28 29.62 1.57
C ASN A 45 -33.60 29.48 3.07
N VAL A 46 -32.80 30.05 3.98
CA VAL A 46 -33.11 30.04 5.42
C VAL A 46 -33.76 31.35 5.89
N LEU A 47 -33.79 32.38 5.04
CA LEU A 47 -34.40 33.68 5.39
C LEU A 47 -35.84 33.88 4.86
N ASP A 48 -36.32 33.04 3.93
CA ASP A 48 -37.64 33.23 3.29
C ASP A 48 -38.81 32.48 3.98
N CYS A 49 -38.57 31.73 5.05
CA CYS A 49 -39.63 30.99 5.75
C CYS A 49 -40.32 31.77 6.90
N LEU A 50 -40.05 33.07 7.06
CA LEU A 50 -40.64 33.89 8.13
C LEU A 50 -41.75 34.85 7.67
N ASP A 51 -42.02 34.95 6.36
CA ASP A 51 -42.97 35.95 5.82
C ASP A 51 -44.30 35.35 5.29
N THR A 52 -44.54 34.04 5.44
CA THR A 52 -45.71 33.34 4.85
C THR A 52 -46.78 32.92 5.85
N VAL A 53 -47.13 33.79 6.82
CA VAL A 53 -48.36 33.62 7.62
C VAL A 53 -49.06 34.96 7.82
N SER A 54 -49.75 35.47 6.78
CA SER A 54 -50.61 36.66 6.96
C SER A 54 -51.85 36.77 6.07
N GLU A 55 -52.26 35.76 5.30
CA GLU A 55 -53.49 35.90 4.49
C GLU A 55 -54.32 34.61 4.44
N CYS A 56 -55.37 34.53 5.28
CA CYS A 56 -56.68 34.00 4.86
C CYS A 56 -57.79 34.21 5.92
N SER A 57 -58.97 34.61 5.43
CA SER A 57 -60.32 34.51 6.03
C SER A 57 -60.93 35.75 6.71
N GLN A 58 -61.77 36.47 5.95
CA GLN A 58 -62.95 37.16 6.48
C GLN A 58 -64.20 36.28 6.27
N SER A 59 -64.94 35.97 7.33
CA SER A 59 -66.40 36.22 7.44
C SER A 59 -67.03 35.52 8.66
N SER A 60 -67.55 36.32 9.59
CA SER A 60 -68.85 36.19 10.29
C SER A 60 -68.81 36.97 11.61
N VAL A 61 -69.90 37.72 11.85
CA VAL A 61 -70.05 38.70 12.92
C VAL A 61 -70.40 37.99 14.24
N GLY A 62 -69.63 38.24 15.30
CA GLY A 62 -69.98 37.81 16.66
C GLY A 62 -68.80 37.88 17.65
N SER A 63 -68.80 38.94 18.47
CA SER A 63 -67.86 39.24 19.58
C SER A 63 -66.41 39.56 19.19
N THR A 64 -66.04 40.83 19.39
CA THR A 64 -64.65 41.30 19.43
C THR A 64 -64.00 40.77 20.71
N VAL A 65 -63.61 39.50 20.73
CA VAL A 65 -62.60 39.04 21.69
C VAL A 65 -61.30 39.65 21.19
N ILE A 66 -60.87 40.72 21.85
CA ILE A 66 -59.46 41.14 21.81
C ILE A 66 -58.70 39.92 22.31
N ASN A 67 -58.13 39.13 21.41
CA ASN A 67 -57.35 37.96 21.78
C ASN A 67 -56.04 38.48 22.37
N MET A 68 -56.10 38.80 23.66
CA MET A 68 -55.01 39.32 24.45
C MET A 68 -54.01 38.16 24.57
N PRO A 69 -52.76 38.29 24.10
CA PRO A 69 -51.83 37.18 24.05
C PRO A 69 -51.71 36.58 25.46
N SER A 70 -51.95 35.28 25.59
CA SER A 70 -51.79 34.57 26.86
C SER A 70 -50.37 34.80 27.40
N ASP A 71 -50.18 34.82 28.72
CA ASP A 71 -48.86 35.07 29.31
C ASP A 71 -47.80 34.06 28.79
N SER A 72 -48.21 32.83 28.47
CA SER A 72 -47.37 31.83 27.79
C SER A 72 -46.94 32.22 26.37
N GLU A 73 -47.78 32.92 25.61
CA GLU A 73 -47.48 33.36 24.25
C GLU A 73 -46.52 34.57 24.24
N ARG A 74 -46.62 35.44 25.26
CA ARG A 74 -45.64 36.53 25.49
C ARG A 74 -44.29 35.98 25.90
N GLU A 75 -44.27 35.00 26.80
CA GLU A 75 -43.03 34.34 27.24
C GLU A 75 -42.35 33.59 26.09
N LEU A 76 -43.13 32.91 25.24
CA LEU A 76 -42.61 32.25 24.03
C LEU A 76 -42.02 33.26 23.02
N LYS A 77 -42.68 34.42 22.82
CA LYS A 77 -42.14 35.50 21.97
C LYS A 77 -40.80 36.03 22.50
N ILE A 78 -40.70 36.26 23.81
CA ILE A 78 -39.45 36.69 24.46
C ILE A 78 -38.35 35.64 24.26
N GLN A 79 -38.66 34.36 24.45
CA GLN A 79 -37.70 33.27 24.23
C GLN A 79 -37.25 33.17 22.77
N CYS A 80 -38.17 33.28 21.80
CA CYS A 80 -37.82 33.30 20.37
C CYS A 80 -36.90 34.49 20.03
N GLU A 81 -37.13 35.65 20.62
CA GLU A 81 -36.30 36.84 20.39
C GLU A 81 -34.91 36.70 21.03
N MET A 82 -34.81 36.10 22.21
CA MET A 82 -33.53 35.74 22.84
C MET A 82 -32.77 34.70 22.00
N MET A 83 -33.44 33.69 21.46
CA MET A 83 -32.85 32.70 20.57
C MET A 83 -32.34 33.33 19.27
N LYS A 84 -33.12 34.24 18.65
CA LYS A 84 -32.70 34.99 17.45
C LYS A 84 -31.41 35.79 17.70
N LYS A 85 -31.34 36.52 18.83
CA LYS A 85 -30.13 37.25 19.25
C LYS A 85 -28.94 36.30 19.48
N THR A 86 -29.18 35.13 20.06
CA THR A 86 -28.14 34.12 20.29
C THR A 86 -27.60 33.55 18.97
N ILE A 87 -28.47 33.27 17.99
CA ILE A 87 -28.09 32.83 16.64
C ILE A 87 -27.24 33.91 15.95
N GLU A 88 -27.62 35.17 16.05
CA GLU A 88 -26.85 36.27 15.48
C GLU A 88 -25.44 36.37 16.08
N VAL A 89 -25.31 36.26 17.40
CA VAL A 89 -24.00 36.25 18.07
C VAL A 89 -23.16 35.05 17.63
N LEU A 90 -23.76 33.86 17.53
CA LEU A 90 -23.06 32.64 17.09
C LEU A 90 -22.63 32.71 15.62
N THR A 91 -23.47 33.25 14.74
CA THR A 91 -23.13 33.42 13.31
C THR A 91 -21.99 34.42 13.13
N ASN A 92 -21.97 35.51 13.90
CA ASN A 92 -20.86 36.46 13.90
C ASN A 92 -19.57 35.85 14.45
N LYS A 93 -19.63 35.05 15.52
CA LYS A 93 -18.49 34.27 16.01
C LYS A 93 -17.96 33.29 14.96
N LEU A 94 -18.85 32.60 14.23
CA LEU A 94 -18.48 31.70 13.13
C LEU A 94 -17.79 32.46 11.98
N LYS A 95 -18.29 33.64 11.58
CA LYS A 95 -17.66 34.48 10.55
C LYS A 95 -16.22 34.85 10.94
N VAL A 96 -16.01 35.30 12.18
CA VAL A 96 -14.68 35.65 12.69
C VAL A 96 -13.74 34.44 12.71
N LYS A 97 -14.20 33.29 13.21
CA LYS A 97 -13.40 32.06 13.24
C LYS A 97 -13.07 31.55 11.83
N ASN A 98 -14.01 31.61 10.89
CA ASN A 98 -13.78 31.24 9.50
C ASN A 98 -12.77 32.17 8.81
N ALA A 99 -12.82 33.48 9.07
CA ALA A 99 -11.82 34.43 8.59
C ALA A 99 -10.41 34.13 9.16
N GLN A 100 -10.31 33.76 10.44
CA GLN A 100 -9.06 33.32 11.06
C GLN A 100 -8.53 32.02 10.41
N ILE A 101 -9.38 31.02 10.22
CA ILE A 101 -9.03 29.77 9.55
C ILE A 101 -8.52 30.05 8.12
N TYR A 102 -9.19 30.93 7.37
CA TYR A 102 -8.76 31.32 6.03
C TYR A 102 -7.36 31.95 6.04
N ARG A 103 -7.09 32.90 6.95
CA ARG A 103 -5.77 33.54 7.09
C ARG A 103 -4.69 32.52 7.43
N LEU A 104 -4.96 31.60 8.36
CA LEU A 104 -4.02 30.54 8.74
C LEU A 104 -3.76 29.56 7.60
N LYS A 105 -4.79 29.14 6.86
CA LYS A 105 -4.65 28.30 5.66
C LYS A 105 -3.83 29.00 4.56
N LYS A 106 -4.04 30.30 4.35
CA LYS A 106 -3.27 31.10 3.38
C LYS A 106 -1.79 31.17 3.77
N LYS A 107 -1.48 31.47 5.04
CA LYS A 107 -0.10 31.46 5.56
C LYS A 107 0.55 30.07 5.40
N ALA A 108 -0.14 29.00 5.77
CA ALA A 108 0.35 27.63 5.62
C ALA A 108 0.67 27.27 4.16
N ARG A 109 -0.17 27.71 3.20
CA ARG A 109 0.07 27.51 1.77
C ARG A 109 1.37 28.21 1.30
N CYS A 110 1.59 29.46 1.70
CA CYS A 110 2.83 30.18 1.37
C CYS A 110 4.08 29.49 1.92
N LEU A 111 4.03 29.02 3.17
CA LEU A 111 5.14 28.27 3.79
C LEU A 111 5.40 26.91 3.09
N SER A 112 4.36 26.27 2.56
CA SER A 112 4.51 24.98 1.85
C SER A 112 5.23 25.12 0.51
N ILE A 113 4.99 26.23 -0.21
CA ILE A 113 5.65 26.54 -1.48
C ILE A 113 7.14 26.81 -1.24
N SER A 114 7.46 27.61 -0.21
CA SER A 114 8.83 27.92 0.20
C SER A 114 9.63 26.67 0.65
N ARG A 115 9.00 25.72 1.35
CA ARG A 115 9.67 24.46 1.74
C ARG A 115 10.06 23.60 0.54
N THR A 116 9.20 23.52 -0.48
CA THR A 116 9.45 22.68 -1.65
C THR A 116 10.58 23.23 -2.51
N SER A 117 10.66 24.55 -2.68
CA SER A 117 11.75 25.18 -3.42
C SER A 117 13.09 25.03 -2.69
N PHE A 118 13.11 25.21 -1.37
CA PHE A 118 14.32 25.06 -0.56
C PHE A 118 14.92 23.65 -0.59
N VAL A 119 14.08 22.61 -0.43
CA VAL A 119 14.52 21.21 -0.49
C VAL A 119 15.16 20.88 -1.84
N ASN A 120 14.61 21.40 -2.94
CA ASN A 120 15.19 21.18 -4.28
C ASN A 120 16.55 21.88 -4.46
N VAL A 121 16.75 23.05 -3.86
CA VAL A 121 18.04 23.77 -3.89
C VAL A 121 19.10 23.00 -3.11
N LEU A 122 18.80 22.56 -1.88
CA LEU A 122 19.72 21.79 -1.03
C LEU A 122 20.16 20.47 -1.68
N LEU A 123 19.25 19.84 -2.43
CA LEU A 123 19.49 18.53 -3.01
C LEU A 123 20.12 18.58 -4.40
N LYS A 124 20.38 19.75 -5.00
CA LYS A 124 20.79 19.89 -6.42
C LYS A 124 21.92 18.94 -6.82
N ASN A 125 22.96 18.83 -5.98
CA ASN A 125 24.18 18.05 -6.24
C ASN A 125 24.20 16.66 -5.57
N LYS A 126 23.06 16.17 -5.07
CA LYS A 126 22.96 14.85 -4.43
C LYS A 126 22.49 13.77 -5.40
N SER A 127 22.75 12.51 -5.06
CA SER A 127 22.30 11.36 -5.83
C SER A 127 20.77 11.31 -5.90
N THR A 128 20.25 10.61 -6.91
CA THR A 128 18.80 10.38 -7.09
C THR A 128 18.19 9.69 -5.87
N ALA A 129 18.87 8.67 -5.33
CA ALA A 129 18.44 7.96 -4.13
C ALA A 129 18.27 8.90 -2.91
N VAL A 130 19.23 9.78 -2.65
CA VAL A 130 19.15 10.75 -1.54
C VAL A 130 18.04 11.78 -1.79
N LYS A 131 17.93 12.26 -3.04
CA LYS A 131 16.84 13.17 -3.44
C LYS A 131 15.47 12.54 -3.16
N SER A 132 15.26 11.31 -3.60
CA SER A 132 14.02 10.57 -3.41
C SER A 132 13.76 10.28 -1.95
N PHE A 133 14.78 9.89 -1.18
CA PHE A 133 14.64 9.64 0.26
C PHE A 133 14.15 10.89 1.01
N VAL A 134 14.81 12.03 0.80
CA VAL A 134 14.47 13.28 1.50
C VAL A 134 13.10 13.79 1.07
N LYS A 135 12.80 13.75 -0.24
CA LYS A 135 11.48 14.13 -0.75
C LYS A 135 10.37 13.24 -0.18
N MET A 136 10.64 11.94 -0.06
CA MET A 136 9.73 10.97 0.56
C MET A 136 9.47 11.32 2.03
N GLN A 137 10.49 11.69 2.80
CA GLN A 137 10.29 12.08 4.21
C GLN A 137 9.49 13.37 4.38
N VAL A 138 9.67 14.35 3.48
CA VAL A 138 9.09 15.70 3.63
C VAL A 138 7.71 15.83 2.97
N HIS A 139 7.50 15.19 1.81
CA HIS A 139 6.35 15.44 0.95
C HIS A 139 5.36 14.28 0.90
N HIS A 140 5.76 13.05 1.25
CA HIS A 140 4.87 11.91 1.16
C HIS A 140 3.76 12.00 2.22
N LYS A 141 2.51 11.90 1.77
CA LYS A 141 1.33 12.05 2.62
C LYS A 141 0.81 10.68 3.04
N LYS A 142 0.11 10.63 4.18
CA LYS A 142 -0.62 9.40 4.55
C LYS A 142 -1.58 9.04 3.41
N ARG A 143 -1.48 7.80 2.90
CA ARG A 143 -2.30 7.24 1.81
C ARG A 143 -2.02 7.79 0.40
N SER A 144 -0.92 8.50 0.16
CA SER A 144 -0.49 8.79 -1.22
C SER A 144 0.07 7.54 -1.91
N LYS A 145 -0.02 7.51 -3.25
CA LYS A 145 0.66 6.49 -4.05
C LYS A 145 2.18 6.74 -4.00
N TRP A 146 2.95 5.66 -3.88
CA TRP A 146 4.41 5.70 -3.95
C TRP A 146 4.88 5.90 -5.39
N THR A 147 5.84 6.80 -5.58
CA THR A 147 6.46 7.04 -6.89
C THR A 147 7.41 5.90 -7.26
N THR A 148 7.78 5.79 -8.53
CA THR A 148 8.72 4.75 -8.98
C THR A 148 10.07 4.88 -8.27
N ASP A 149 10.61 6.09 -8.14
CA ASP A 149 11.88 6.31 -7.45
C ASP A 149 11.81 5.96 -5.95
N GLU A 150 10.67 6.21 -5.29
CA GLU A 150 10.43 5.81 -3.90
C GLU A 150 10.37 4.29 -3.76
N LYS A 151 9.72 3.61 -4.71
CA LYS A 151 9.64 2.15 -4.75
C LYS A 151 11.02 1.54 -4.92
N ASP A 152 11.79 1.99 -5.91
CA ASP A 152 13.10 1.45 -6.23
C ASP A 152 14.08 1.64 -5.08
N LEU A 153 14.04 2.81 -4.43
CA LEU A 153 14.82 3.08 -3.23
C LEU A 153 14.43 2.14 -2.08
N ALA A 154 13.13 2.00 -1.81
CA ALA A 154 12.64 1.18 -0.72
C ALA A 154 12.93 -0.32 -0.95
N LEU A 155 12.78 -0.79 -2.18
CA LEU A 155 13.17 -2.15 -2.59
C LEU A 155 14.68 -2.36 -2.41
N SER A 156 15.50 -1.42 -2.90
CA SER A 156 16.97 -1.50 -2.77
C SER A 156 17.41 -1.57 -1.31
N LEU A 157 16.79 -0.77 -0.44
CA LEU A 157 17.08 -0.76 1.00
C LEU A 157 16.65 -2.08 1.66
N TYR A 158 15.47 -2.59 1.31
CA TYR A 158 14.95 -3.86 1.83
C TYR A 158 15.82 -5.04 1.40
N TYR A 159 16.22 -5.11 0.13
CA TYR A 159 17.10 -6.16 -0.38
C TYR A 159 18.49 -6.14 0.27
N ARG A 160 18.99 -4.96 0.64
CA ARG A 160 20.27 -4.84 1.33
C ARG A 160 20.19 -5.34 2.77
N SER A 161 19.13 -4.98 3.49
CA SER A 161 18.94 -5.40 4.88
C SER A 161 17.46 -5.32 5.27
N PRO A 162 16.74 -6.45 5.32
CA PRO A 162 15.35 -6.49 5.80
C PRO A 162 15.22 -6.04 7.26
N SER A 163 16.18 -6.42 8.11
CA SER A 163 16.24 -6.02 9.51
C SER A 163 16.51 -4.52 9.67
N GLY A 164 17.46 -3.97 8.91
CA GLY A 164 17.74 -2.53 8.87
C GLY A 164 16.54 -1.73 8.37
N TYR A 165 15.86 -2.20 7.32
CA TYR A 165 14.62 -1.61 6.84
C TYR A 165 13.53 -1.61 7.92
N GLN A 166 13.36 -2.73 8.62
CA GLN A 166 12.38 -2.85 9.70
C GLN A 166 12.71 -1.93 10.89
N PHE A 167 13.99 -1.78 11.23
CA PHE A 167 14.45 -0.84 12.24
C PHE A 167 14.14 0.61 11.84
N MET A 168 14.48 1.00 10.61
CA MET A 168 14.18 2.33 10.05
C MET A 168 12.67 2.64 10.07
N LEU A 169 11.85 1.66 9.71
CA LEU A 169 10.39 1.81 9.69
C LEU A 169 9.78 1.85 11.10
N LYS A 170 10.16 0.92 11.99
CA LYS A 170 9.50 0.73 13.29
C LYS A 170 10.09 1.56 14.43
N LYS A 171 11.41 1.75 14.45
CA LYS A 171 12.13 2.42 15.55
C LYS A 171 12.45 3.87 15.23
N LEU A 172 12.92 4.14 14.02
CA LEU A 172 13.24 5.51 13.58
C LEU A 172 12.04 6.25 13.00
N HIS A 173 10.92 5.56 12.79
CA HIS A 173 9.67 6.13 12.26
C HIS A 173 9.84 6.89 10.95
N PHE A 174 10.76 6.42 10.08
CA PHE A 174 10.86 6.97 8.74
C PHE A 174 9.60 6.68 7.91
N VAL A 175 9.26 7.63 7.04
CA VAL A 175 8.22 7.48 6.03
C VAL A 175 8.71 6.48 4.99
N LEU A 176 8.40 5.21 5.20
CA LEU A 176 8.75 4.10 4.33
C LEU A 176 7.50 3.23 4.06
N PRO A 177 7.46 2.54 2.92
CA PRO A 177 6.44 1.54 2.66
C PRO A 177 6.37 0.47 3.76
N SER A 178 5.20 -0.12 3.95
CA SER A 178 5.09 -1.27 4.84
C SER A 178 5.79 -2.49 4.24
N ILE A 179 6.24 -3.42 5.08
CA ILE A 179 6.83 -4.69 4.61
C ILE A 179 5.85 -5.43 3.69
N ARG A 180 4.54 -5.41 4.02
CA ARG A 180 3.48 -5.98 3.17
C ARG A 180 3.45 -5.33 1.78
N THR A 181 3.62 -4.01 1.72
CA THR A 181 3.67 -3.25 0.47
C THR A 181 4.91 -3.62 -0.36
N ILE A 182 6.07 -3.76 0.29
CA ILE A 182 7.30 -4.22 -0.35
C ILE A 182 7.11 -5.62 -0.95
N GLN A 183 6.61 -6.57 -0.16
CA GLN A 183 6.30 -7.93 -0.62
C GLN A 183 5.32 -7.94 -1.80
N PHE A 184 4.32 -7.06 -1.77
CA PHE A 184 3.38 -6.91 -2.88
C PHE A 184 4.06 -6.39 -4.15
N TRP A 185 4.98 -5.42 -4.07
CA TRP A 185 5.73 -4.93 -5.23
C TRP A 185 6.74 -5.93 -5.76
N LEU A 186 7.32 -6.73 -4.86
CA LEU A 186 8.24 -7.80 -5.24
C LEU A 186 7.56 -8.82 -6.15
N ASN A 187 6.22 -8.92 -6.09
CA ASN A 187 5.35 -9.80 -6.88
C ASN A 187 6.14 -10.97 -7.48
N ILE A 188 6.67 -11.81 -6.60
CA ILE A 188 7.61 -12.85 -6.96
C ILE A 188 6.89 -13.72 -7.98
N ASP A 189 7.36 -13.70 -9.22
CA ASP A 189 6.85 -14.57 -10.28
C ASP A 189 6.79 -15.98 -9.69
N LYS A 190 5.63 -16.63 -9.79
CA LYS A 190 5.39 -17.95 -9.19
C LYS A 190 6.41 -18.95 -9.77
N LEU A 191 7.49 -19.18 -9.03
CA LEU A 191 8.58 -20.08 -9.41
C LEU A 191 8.15 -21.53 -9.17
N ARG A 192 7.45 -22.09 -10.15
CA ARG A 192 7.15 -23.52 -10.22
C ARG A 192 8.40 -24.33 -10.57
N THR A 193 8.40 -25.57 -10.10
CA THR A 193 9.41 -26.59 -10.39
C THR A 193 9.63 -26.76 -11.90
N GLY A 194 10.88 -26.95 -12.28
CA GLY A 194 11.30 -27.10 -13.67
C GLY A 194 11.63 -25.80 -14.41
N LEU A 195 11.93 -25.92 -15.70
CA LEU A 195 12.41 -24.82 -16.51
C LEU A 195 11.28 -23.86 -16.89
N GLN A 196 11.38 -22.62 -16.41
CA GLN A 196 10.38 -21.60 -16.71
C GLN A 196 10.68 -20.84 -18.00
N THR A 197 9.72 -20.87 -18.92
CA THR A 197 9.83 -20.14 -20.20
C THR A 197 9.96 -18.62 -20.00
N THR A 198 9.31 -18.08 -18.97
CA THR A 198 9.39 -16.65 -18.61
C THR A 198 10.81 -16.24 -18.22
N LEU A 199 11.48 -17.07 -17.41
CA LEU A 199 12.86 -16.83 -16.99
C LEU A 199 13.83 -16.95 -18.17
N VAL A 200 13.68 -18.00 -18.98
CA VAL A 200 14.52 -18.20 -20.18
C VAL A 200 14.38 -17.02 -21.15
N LYS A 201 13.16 -16.50 -21.36
CA LYS A 201 12.92 -15.30 -22.19
C LYS A 201 13.65 -14.07 -21.63
N LYS A 202 13.60 -13.85 -20.32
CA LYS A 202 14.32 -12.74 -19.66
C LYS A 202 15.84 -12.90 -19.80
N ILE A 203 16.36 -14.13 -19.69
CA ILE A 203 17.79 -14.41 -19.92
C ILE A 203 18.16 -14.15 -21.37
N ALA A 204 17.34 -14.59 -22.34
CA ALA A 204 17.57 -14.35 -23.75
C ALA A 204 17.59 -12.84 -24.08
N GLN A 205 16.65 -12.07 -23.53
CA GLN A 205 16.64 -10.60 -23.63
C GLN A 205 17.88 -9.95 -23.02
N LYS A 206 18.41 -10.52 -21.93
CA LYS A 206 19.65 -10.02 -21.34
C LYS A 206 20.87 -10.38 -22.20
N ALA A 207 20.85 -11.56 -22.80
CA ALA A 207 21.92 -12.06 -23.66
C ALA A 207 22.08 -11.24 -24.95
N THR A 208 21.03 -10.58 -25.46
CA THR A 208 21.16 -9.68 -26.62
C THR A 208 22.00 -8.44 -26.31
N CYS A 209 22.08 -8.03 -25.05
CA CYS A 209 22.93 -6.93 -24.59
C CYS A 209 24.32 -7.38 -24.15
N MET A 210 24.62 -8.69 -24.20
CA MET A 210 25.93 -9.23 -23.83
C MET A 210 26.85 -9.31 -25.04
N THR A 211 28.15 -9.11 -24.80
CA THR A 211 29.21 -9.40 -25.77
C THR A 211 29.33 -10.91 -26.02
N GLU A 212 29.92 -11.32 -27.14
CA GLU A 212 30.13 -12.75 -27.45
C GLU A 212 30.91 -13.47 -26.33
N MET A 213 31.92 -12.81 -25.76
CA MET A 213 32.70 -13.37 -24.63
C MET A 213 31.88 -13.54 -23.35
N GLU A 214 30.89 -12.68 -23.10
CA GLU A 214 30.01 -12.77 -21.93
C GLU A 214 28.97 -13.89 -22.05
N LYS A 215 28.61 -14.28 -23.28
CA LYS A 215 27.63 -15.34 -23.56
C LYS A 215 28.16 -16.74 -23.28
N TYR A 216 29.47 -16.96 -23.36
CA TYR A 216 30.07 -18.25 -23.00
C TYR A 216 29.78 -18.57 -21.53
N CYS A 217 29.07 -19.66 -21.32
CA CYS A 217 28.62 -20.09 -20.01
C CYS A 217 28.58 -21.61 -19.92
N VAL A 218 28.55 -22.10 -18.68
CA VAL A 218 28.40 -23.51 -18.34
C VAL A 218 27.12 -23.66 -17.53
N VAL A 219 26.39 -24.74 -17.80
CA VAL A 219 25.30 -25.21 -16.95
C VAL A 219 25.91 -26.07 -15.86
N MET A 220 25.69 -25.67 -14.61
CA MET A 220 26.10 -26.43 -13.43
C MET A 220 24.85 -26.79 -12.63
N PHE A 221 24.89 -27.94 -11.98
CA PHE A 221 23.80 -28.41 -11.13
C PHE A 221 24.37 -29.09 -9.91
N ASP A 222 23.62 -29.04 -8.81
CA ASP A 222 23.98 -29.70 -7.56
C ASP A 222 22.71 -30.12 -6.80
N GLU A 223 22.85 -31.06 -5.88
CA GLU A 223 21.76 -31.54 -5.02
C GLU A 223 21.88 -30.95 -3.61
N ILE A 224 20.77 -30.42 -3.11
CA ILE A 224 20.63 -29.94 -1.73
C ILE A 224 19.69 -30.84 -0.94
N ILE A 225 19.94 -31.00 0.35
CA ILE A 225 19.04 -31.74 1.25
C ILE A 225 17.90 -30.81 1.67
N LEU A 226 16.67 -31.29 1.57
CA LEU A 226 15.47 -30.57 1.97
C LEU A 226 14.93 -31.12 3.30
N LYS A 227 14.35 -30.23 4.10
CA LYS A 227 13.56 -30.63 5.27
C LYS A 227 12.29 -31.33 4.79
N LYS A 228 11.97 -32.47 5.39
CA LYS A 228 10.76 -33.25 5.09
C LYS A 228 9.55 -32.57 5.72
N GLU A 229 8.84 -31.76 4.94
CA GLU A 229 7.67 -31.02 5.42
C GLU A 229 6.69 -30.81 4.26
N LEU A 230 5.39 -30.89 4.56
CA LEU A 230 4.33 -30.54 3.62
C LEU A 230 3.70 -29.22 4.06
N GLN A 231 3.61 -28.27 3.14
CA GLN A 231 3.03 -26.96 3.42
C GLN A 231 1.97 -26.63 2.37
N TYR A 232 0.83 -26.09 2.79
CA TYR A 232 -0.21 -25.70 1.85
C TYR A 232 0.02 -24.26 1.35
N ASN A 233 0.30 -24.11 0.06
CA ASN A 233 0.41 -22.82 -0.59
C ASN A 233 -0.96 -22.34 -1.08
N GLN A 234 -1.58 -21.43 -0.32
CA GLN A 234 -2.88 -20.83 -0.64
C GLN A 234 -2.89 -20.07 -1.98
N GLY A 235 -1.75 -19.53 -2.42
CA GLY A 235 -1.65 -18.73 -3.64
C GLY A 235 -1.70 -19.55 -4.93
N GLU A 236 -1.28 -20.83 -4.84
CA GLU A 236 -1.29 -21.80 -5.94
C GLU A 236 -2.36 -22.88 -5.78
N ASP A 237 -3.09 -22.88 -4.65
CA ASP A 237 -3.99 -23.97 -4.25
C ASP A 237 -3.29 -25.35 -4.37
N MET A 238 -2.09 -25.44 -3.79
CA MET A 238 -1.23 -26.60 -3.95
C MET A 238 -0.50 -26.90 -2.64
N ILE A 239 -0.50 -28.17 -2.24
CA ILE A 239 0.37 -28.67 -1.16
C ILE A 239 1.78 -28.74 -1.72
N GLU A 240 2.78 -28.07 -1.16
CA GLU A 240 4.21 -28.14 -1.48
C GLU A 240 4.91 -29.22 -0.63
N GLY A 241 6.12 -29.63 -1.04
CA GLY A 241 6.93 -30.62 -0.32
C GLY A 241 6.85 -32.06 -0.84
N TYR A 242 6.04 -32.31 -1.87
CA TYR A 242 6.07 -33.57 -2.63
C TYR A 242 7.16 -33.56 -3.71
N VAL A 243 7.56 -34.75 -4.14
CA VAL A 243 8.40 -34.97 -5.31
C VAL A 243 7.74 -34.35 -6.54
N ASP A 244 8.50 -33.49 -7.21
CA ASP A 244 8.08 -32.76 -8.38
C ASP A 244 9.28 -32.68 -9.33
N LEU A 245 9.16 -33.35 -10.47
CA LEU A 245 10.17 -33.35 -11.52
C LEU A 245 9.74 -32.47 -12.71
N GLY A 246 8.84 -31.52 -12.48
CA GLY A 246 8.34 -30.59 -13.49
C GLY A 246 7.60 -31.33 -14.60
N SER A 247 8.12 -31.29 -15.82
CA SER A 247 7.53 -31.94 -16.99
C SER A 247 7.46 -33.47 -16.89
N LEU A 248 8.31 -34.09 -16.06
CA LEU A 248 8.28 -35.54 -15.80
C LEU A 248 7.19 -35.94 -14.78
N GLY A 249 6.49 -34.96 -14.24
CA GLY A 249 5.34 -35.16 -13.38
C GLY A 249 5.67 -35.12 -11.89
N ARG A 250 4.59 -35.21 -11.13
CA ARG A 250 4.54 -35.05 -9.69
C ARG A 250 4.12 -36.36 -9.03
N GLN A 251 4.73 -36.70 -7.91
CA GLN A 251 4.44 -37.95 -7.20
C GLN A 251 4.01 -37.66 -5.77
N ALA A 252 3.06 -38.45 -5.23
CA ALA A 252 2.61 -38.35 -3.84
C ALA A 252 3.63 -38.94 -2.84
N LYS A 253 4.90 -38.57 -2.99
CA LYS A 253 6.02 -38.96 -2.13
C LYS A 253 6.69 -37.70 -1.61
N ILE A 254 7.05 -37.65 -0.33
CA ILE A 254 7.69 -36.46 0.27
C ILE A 254 9.07 -36.26 -0.35
N ALA A 255 9.38 -35.05 -0.79
CA ALA A 255 10.70 -34.69 -1.28
C ALA A 255 11.71 -34.59 -0.13
N THR A 256 12.91 -35.10 -0.33
CA THR A 256 14.01 -35.06 0.64
C THR A 256 15.23 -34.33 0.10
N THR A 257 15.29 -34.12 -1.21
CA THR A 257 16.40 -33.54 -1.93
C THR A 257 15.88 -32.61 -3.02
N GLY A 258 16.62 -31.56 -3.31
CA GLY A 258 16.34 -30.61 -4.37
C GLY A 258 17.52 -30.51 -5.33
N SER A 259 17.33 -30.77 -6.60
CA SER A 259 18.36 -30.58 -7.62
C SER A 259 18.20 -29.19 -8.22
N VAL A 260 19.22 -28.34 -8.08
CA VAL A 260 19.20 -26.95 -8.56
C VAL A 260 20.11 -26.81 -9.75
N PHE A 261 19.59 -26.25 -10.84
CA PHE A 261 20.34 -25.96 -12.06
C PHE A 261 20.60 -24.47 -12.17
N MET A 262 21.81 -24.10 -12.53
CA MET A 262 22.23 -22.71 -12.68
C MET A 262 23.20 -22.55 -13.85
N ILE A 263 23.12 -21.41 -14.53
CA ILE A 263 24.09 -21.02 -15.54
C ILE A 263 25.15 -20.13 -14.89
N ARG A 264 26.42 -20.41 -15.18
CA ARG A 264 27.57 -19.61 -14.76
C ARG A 264 28.35 -19.16 -15.99
N GLY A 265 28.59 -17.86 -16.12
CA GLY A 265 29.49 -17.32 -17.15
C GLY A 265 30.92 -17.86 -16.99
N LEU A 266 31.53 -18.26 -18.11
CA LEU A 266 32.90 -18.79 -18.15
C LEU A 266 33.93 -17.69 -17.97
N PHE A 267 33.90 -16.69 -18.85
CA PHE A 267 34.87 -15.59 -18.83
C PHE A 267 34.48 -14.44 -17.89
N HIS A 268 33.20 -14.35 -17.51
CA HIS A 268 32.68 -13.26 -16.70
C HIS A 268 31.99 -13.77 -15.44
N ASN A 269 32.05 -13.00 -14.35
CA ASN A 269 31.47 -13.39 -13.06
C ASN A 269 29.98 -13.05 -12.93
N TRP A 270 29.14 -13.89 -13.53
CA TRP A 270 27.70 -13.87 -13.35
C TRP A 270 27.15 -15.29 -13.18
N LYS A 271 26.14 -15.45 -12.31
CA LYS A 271 25.41 -16.70 -12.09
C LYS A 271 23.92 -16.44 -12.06
N ILE A 272 23.13 -17.32 -12.69
CA ILE A 272 21.67 -17.20 -12.74
C ILE A 272 21.08 -18.59 -12.45
N PRO A 273 20.25 -18.75 -11.41
CA PRO A 273 19.48 -19.98 -11.21
C PRO A 273 18.49 -20.14 -12.35
N LEU A 274 18.41 -21.34 -12.93
CA LEU A 274 17.50 -21.65 -14.03
C LEU A 274 16.23 -22.33 -13.56
N CYS A 275 16.40 -23.43 -12.83
CA CYS A 275 15.31 -24.25 -12.38
C CYS A 275 15.74 -25.09 -11.19
N TYR A 276 14.75 -25.65 -10.53
CA TYR A 276 14.94 -26.65 -9.49
C TYR A 276 13.97 -27.80 -9.71
N TYR A 277 14.32 -28.95 -9.17
CA TYR A 277 13.50 -30.16 -9.13
C TYR A 277 13.54 -30.73 -7.73
N ALA A 278 12.42 -31.28 -7.26
CA ALA A 278 12.32 -31.88 -5.93
C ALA A 278 12.20 -33.40 -6.07
N SER A 279 13.10 -34.15 -5.45
CA SER A 279 13.17 -35.60 -5.51
C SER A 279 13.17 -36.24 -4.12
N ASN A 280 12.94 -37.55 -4.07
CA ASN A 280 13.11 -38.34 -2.86
C ASN A 280 14.38 -39.16 -3.01
N GLY A 281 15.50 -38.57 -2.58
CA GLY A 281 16.84 -39.08 -2.77
C GLY A 281 17.46 -38.64 -4.11
N PRO A 282 18.69 -39.11 -4.38
CA PRO A 282 19.43 -38.73 -5.58
C PRO A 282 18.65 -39.03 -6.86
N ILE A 283 18.66 -38.11 -7.82
CA ILE A 283 17.96 -38.33 -9.10
C ILE A 283 18.70 -39.41 -9.90
N PRO A 284 18.03 -40.49 -10.36
CA PRO A 284 18.65 -41.50 -11.20
C PRO A 284 19.24 -40.90 -12.48
N GLY A 285 20.43 -41.35 -12.90
CA GLY A 285 21.14 -40.77 -14.05
C GLY A 285 20.32 -40.75 -15.35
N ALA A 286 19.48 -41.77 -15.59
CA ALA A 286 18.57 -41.81 -16.75
C ALA A 286 17.51 -40.70 -16.72
N THR A 287 17.01 -40.35 -15.53
CA THR A 287 16.05 -39.26 -15.33
C THR A 287 16.77 -37.91 -15.42
N LEU A 288 17.94 -37.80 -14.79
CA LEU A 288 18.76 -36.59 -14.81
C LEU A 288 19.15 -36.18 -16.23
N SER A 289 19.52 -37.15 -17.08
CA SER A 289 19.83 -36.91 -18.49
C SER A 289 18.66 -36.28 -19.25
N LYS A 290 17.41 -36.63 -18.90
CA LYS A 290 16.20 -36.02 -19.48
C LYS A 290 15.92 -34.61 -18.97
N LEU A 291 16.41 -34.26 -17.78
CA LEU A 291 16.25 -32.92 -17.20
C LEU A 291 17.29 -31.93 -17.73
N ILE A 292 18.46 -32.43 -18.17
CA ILE A 292 19.54 -31.63 -18.74
C ILE A 292 19.27 -31.30 -20.23
N LYS A 293 18.70 -32.24 -20.97
CA LYS A 293 18.41 -32.11 -22.41
C LYS A 293 17.16 -31.27 -22.65
#